data_AF-A0AAD7TTE2-F1
#
_entry.id   AF-A0AAD7TTE2-F1
#
_cell.length_a   1.000
_cell.length_b   1.000
_cell.length_c   1.000
_cell.angle_alpha   90.00
_cell.angle_beta   90.00
_cell.angle_gamma   90.00
#
_symmetry.space_group_name_H-M   'P 1'
#
loop_
_entity.id
_entity.type
_entity.pdbx_description
1 polymer ?
#
loop_
_entity_poly.entity_id
_entity_poly.type
_entity_poly.pdbx_seq_one_letter_code
_entity_poly.pdbx_strand_id
1 'polypeptide(L)'
;MADLRILKPIASSDSRALRTNSRQARQQQNHDASKKARTRGVRKLVEVLNLPFDVFYEVRHVILKLCVASHLDPIDLLQLSRASKDLRSFVLSRKSRPLWSTVFGNIVPQMPACPEHISEPRYAHVVFERTCDACGVNQSVKVDYATPVRLCGACWKTKKGSRLAPEAGINKAEQDEIFKLLPKAGSFGGKSFEVPIKPVTTIDQRATSVYYEPEFKSVVQRYKQILQSKDEDKLQEFVDERRELTIRRLNFNYAVIAWEWKKRERQGQDDREHAGERRLAIEEKLRELGYEPSDYPRYQHDFNSMLYQPRKLTSRIWNTIRPKLIKILDQERQKRAETAFRSKWFKRLKQFENHYATFLKQDRDGQLGKRTLPGFEDALAQALDLVSAAEPDTDVTQEELAAFETAVLDYADAYRARVRASLIGLVQQAGSPNVAQPSQKAKRGKRKGKGKRKASPSDDSGDSTKEEGPTEEAEDAKPYPDMMEHWQHCHGSMRWSADHISWAKGESLHVPVLAVAMGLPLDASLTEIHEMVHSGRPECACGRNLNLDKLEPYQYFAKLLTHANSGDCCGADPAMRHRITFKSAP
;
A
#
# COMPACT_ATOMS: atom_id res chain seq x y z
N MET A 1 18.71 21.31 -6.46
CA MET A 1 20.08 20.93 -6.07
C MET A 1 20.04 19.54 -5.46
N ALA A 2 20.57 18.59 -6.22
CA ALA A 2 20.72 17.19 -5.86
C ALA A 2 22.01 16.95 -5.07
N ASP A 3 22.10 15.73 -4.52
CA ASP A 3 23.31 15.04 -4.05
C ASP A 3 23.97 15.44 -2.73
N LEU A 4 23.50 14.80 -1.66
CA LEU A 4 24.38 14.29 -0.60
C LEU A 4 23.88 12.93 -0.10
N ARG A 5 24.25 11.86 -0.84
CA ARG A 5 24.30 10.48 -0.34
C ARG A 5 25.63 9.87 -0.74
N ILE A 6 26.32 9.29 0.26
CA ILE A 6 27.28 8.17 0.28
C ILE A 6 28.14 8.48 1.52
N LEU A 7 28.11 7.68 2.59
CA LEU A 7 29.08 6.60 2.83
C LEU A 7 28.46 5.50 3.72
N LYS A 8 28.61 4.23 3.31
CA LYS A 8 28.41 3.02 4.13
C LYS A 8 29.75 2.54 4.69
N PRO A 9 29.82 2.06 5.94
CA PRO A 9 30.88 1.16 6.38
C PRO A 9 30.42 -0.30 6.46
N ILE A 10 31.35 -1.18 6.10
CA ILE A 10 31.25 -2.65 6.14
C ILE A 10 31.51 -3.16 7.57
N ALA A 11 30.83 -4.25 7.94
CA ALA A 11 30.88 -4.90 9.24
C ALA A 11 32.24 -5.55 9.56
N SER A 12 32.63 -5.48 10.84
CA SER A 12 33.73 -6.24 11.46
C SER A 12 33.18 -7.09 12.62
N SER A 13 33.80 -8.26 12.83
CA SER A 13 33.25 -9.48 13.45
C SER A 13 33.40 -9.63 14.98
N ASP A 14 33.73 -8.60 15.76
CA ASP A 14 34.16 -8.79 17.16
C ASP A 14 33.17 -8.45 18.28
N SER A 15 31.87 -8.33 18.00
CA SER A 15 30.87 -7.96 19.02
C SER A 15 30.15 -9.14 19.70
N ARG A 16 30.60 -10.39 19.49
CA ARG A 16 29.89 -11.60 19.96
C ARG A 16 30.43 -12.23 21.26
N ALA A 17 31.60 -11.81 21.74
CA ALA A 17 32.23 -12.41 22.93
C ALA A 17 31.93 -11.70 24.27
N LEU A 18 31.38 -10.47 24.25
CA LEU A 18 31.12 -9.68 25.47
C LEU A 18 29.65 -9.70 25.94
N ARG A 19 28.76 -10.45 25.27
CA ARG A 19 27.32 -10.58 25.63
C ARG A 19 26.94 -11.89 26.33
N THR A 20 27.89 -12.81 26.51
CA THR A 20 27.68 -14.10 27.18
C THR A 20 27.93 -14.04 28.69
N ASN A 21 28.89 -13.22 29.15
CA ASN A 21 29.22 -13.11 30.58
C ASN A 21 28.20 -12.32 31.41
N SER A 22 27.48 -11.36 30.82
CA SER A 22 26.44 -10.58 31.53
C SER A 22 25.10 -11.32 31.68
N ARG A 23 24.87 -12.39 30.92
CA ARG A 23 23.67 -13.25 31.05
C ARG A 23 23.83 -14.35 32.11
N GLN A 24 25.04 -14.87 32.30
CA GLN A 24 25.30 -15.90 33.32
C GLN A 24 25.29 -15.31 34.74
N ALA A 25 25.88 -14.13 34.97
CA ALA A 25 25.86 -13.45 36.27
C ALA A 25 24.43 -13.05 36.73
N ARG A 26 23.55 -12.70 35.77
CA ARG A 26 22.15 -12.33 36.05
C ARG A 26 21.22 -13.55 36.24
N GLN A 27 21.63 -14.74 35.78
CA GLN A 27 20.90 -15.99 36.03
C GLN A 27 21.20 -16.58 37.42
N GLN A 28 22.41 -16.42 37.95
CA GLN A 28 22.76 -16.90 39.29
C GLN A 28 22.14 -16.05 40.42
N GLN A 29 22.10 -14.72 40.30
CA GLN A 29 21.44 -13.87 41.32
C GLN A 29 19.92 -14.07 41.40
N ASN A 30 19.26 -14.45 40.29
CA ASN A 30 17.83 -14.80 40.30
C ASN A 30 17.54 -16.21 40.85
N HIS A 31 18.52 -17.11 40.86
CA HIS A 31 18.35 -18.49 41.33
C HIS A 31 18.36 -18.57 42.87
N ASP A 32 19.13 -17.71 43.55
CA ASP A 32 19.21 -17.66 45.01
C ASP A 32 18.07 -16.85 45.66
N ALA A 33 17.56 -15.83 44.97
CA ALA A 33 16.36 -15.10 45.41
C ALA A 33 15.07 -15.95 45.28
N SER A 34 14.98 -16.80 44.25
CA SER A 34 13.83 -17.69 44.02
C SER A 34 13.76 -18.86 45.01
N LYS A 35 14.90 -19.34 45.52
CA LYS A 35 14.95 -20.42 46.54
C LYS A 35 14.38 -20.00 47.90
N LYS A 36 14.47 -18.71 48.28
CA LYS A 36 13.95 -18.21 49.56
C LYS A 36 12.45 -17.92 49.57
N ALA A 37 11.79 -17.81 48.41
CA ALA A 37 10.35 -17.52 48.32
C ALA A 37 9.47 -18.77 48.17
N ARG A 38 10.03 -19.94 47.82
CA ARG A 38 9.26 -21.17 47.51
C ARG A 38 8.82 -22.02 48.71
N THR A 39 9.19 -21.66 49.94
CA THR A 39 8.94 -22.51 51.13
C THR A 39 7.72 -22.10 51.98
N ARG A 40 7.04 -20.98 51.69
CA ARG A 40 5.90 -20.52 52.52
C ARG A 40 4.50 -20.89 52.01
N GLY A 41 4.34 -21.37 50.78
CA GLY A 41 3.03 -21.75 50.21
C GLY A 41 2.81 -23.25 49.98
N VAL A 42 3.87 -24.06 49.97
CA VAL A 42 3.81 -25.48 49.58
C VAL A 42 3.41 -26.41 50.73
N ARG A 43 3.52 -25.96 51.99
CA ARG A 43 3.19 -26.80 53.16
C ARG A 43 1.70 -27.18 53.24
N LYS A 44 0.78 -26.27 52.86
CA LYS A 44 -0.67 -26.54 52.89
C LYS A 44 -1.16 -27.49 51.80
N LEU A 45 -0.48 -27.60 50.65
CA LEU A 45 -0.86 -28.53 49.59
C LEU A 45 -0.25 -29.94 49.79
N VAL A 46 0.92 -30.00 50.44
CA VAL A 46 1.56 -31.27 50.82
C VAL A 46 0.79 -31.95 51.94
N GLU A 47 0.17 -31.21 52.86
CA GLU A 47 -0.73 -31.77 53.88
C GLU A 47 -1.99 -32.42 53.26
N VAL A 48 -2.55 -31.86 52.19
CA VAL A 48 -3.69 -32.44 51.45
C VAL A 48 -3.31 -33.75 50.73
N LEU A 49 -2.02 -33.96 50.45
CA LEU A 49 -1.48 -35.19 49.85
C LEU A 49 -0.96 -36.20 50.89
N ASN A 50 -1.04 -35.91 52.20
CA ASN A 50 -0.49 -36.74 53.28
C ASN A 50 -1.49 -37.22 54.39
N LEU A 51 -2.82 -37.12 54.28
CA LEU A 51 -3.72 -37.85 55.22
C LEU A 51 -3.72 -39.38 54.93
N PRO A 52 -4.18 -40.23 55.88
CA PRO A 52 -4.22 -41.69 55.72
C PRO A 52 -5.09 -42.15 54.54
N PHE A 53 -4.63 -43.21 53.86
CA PHE A 53 -5.14 -43.72 52.58
C PHE A 53 -6.65 -44.03 52.52
N ASP A 54 -7.33 -44.32 53.63
CA ASP A 54 -8.75 -44.67 53.65
C ASP A 54 -9.69 -43.44 53.70
N VAL A 55 -9.26 -42.33 54.30
CA VAL A 55 -9.97 -41.03 54.25
C VAL A 55 -9.66 -40.30 52.94
N PHE A 56 -8.54 -40.66 52.31
CA PHE A 56 -8.04 -40.10 51.06
C PHE A 56 -8.95 -40.33 49.87
N TYR A 57 -9.66 -41.46 49.76
CA TYR A 57 -10.50 -41.68 48.58
C TYR A 57 -11.76 -40.81 48.58
N GLU A 58 -12.42 -40.68 49.73
CA GLU A 58 -13.64 -39.86 49.87
C GLU A 58 -13.33 -38.36 49.90
N VAL A 59 -12.33 -37.94 50.68
CA VAL A 59 -11.96 -36.52 50.79
C VAL A 59 -11.28 -36.02 49.51
N ARG A 60 -10.47 -36.82 48.81
CA ARG A 60 -9.95 -36.45 47.47
C ARG A 60 -11.09 -36.35 46.46
N HIS A 61 -12.07 -37.24 46.50
CA HIS A 61 -13.20 -37.20 45.57
C HIS A 61 -14.05 -35.94 45.77
N VAL A 62 -14.25 -35.50 47.02
CA VAL A 62 -15.01 -34.29 47.36
C VAL A 62 -14.21 -33.00 47.14
N ILE A 63 -12.97 -32.90 47.63
CA ILE A 63 -12.12 -31.71 47.46
C ILE A 63 -11.77 -31.51 45.98
N LEU A 64 -11.43 -32.58 45.25
CA LEU A 64 -11.13 -32.45 43.83
C LEU A 64 -12.40 -32.10 43.04
N LYS A 65 -13.58 -32.66 43.35
CA LYS A 65 -14.84 -32.19 42.74
C LYS A 65 -15.08 -30.71 42.98
N LEU A 66 -14.92 -30.22 44.22
CA LEU A 66 -15.15 -28.82 44.57
C LEU A 66 -14.15 -27.88 43.88
N CYS A 67 -12.86 -28.18 43.91
CA CYS A 67 -11.84 -27.35 43.28
C CYS A 67 -11.94 -27.36 41.74
N VAL A 68 -12.29 -28.50 41.15
CA VAL A 68 -12.38 -28.67 39.69
C VAL A 68 -13.68 -28.10 39.13
N ALA A 69 -14.81 -28.29 39.83
CA ALA A 69 -16.11 -27.77 39.40
C ALA A 69 -16.19 -26.25 39.35
N SER A 70 -15.28 -25.52 40.00
CA SER A 70 -15.36 -24.05 40.10
C SER A 70 -14.24 -23.29 39.38
N HIS A 71 -13.08 -23.89 39.11
CA HIS A 71 -11.90 -23.11 38.72
C HIS A 71 -10.97 -23.71 37.66
N LEU A 72 -11.18 -24.94 37.18
CA LEU A 72 -10.27 -25.60 36.24
C LEU A 72 -10.90 -25.76 34.86
N ASP A 73 -10.12 -25.45 33.82
CA ASP A 73 -10.49 -25.75 32.43
C ASP A 73 -10.16 -27.22 32.10
N PRO A 74 -10.75 -27.82 31.03
CA PRO A 74 -10.47 -29.21 30.65
C PRO A 74 -8.99 -29.48 30.40
N ILE A 75 -8.25 -28.48 29.92
CA ILE A 75 -6.81 -28.59 29.70
C ILE A 75 -6.03 -28.72 31.01
N ASP A 76 -6.44 -28.00 32.06
CA ASP A 76 -5.76 -28.05 33.35
C ASP A 76 -5.95 -29.41 34.00
N LEU A 77 -7.14 -29.98 33.86
CA LEU A 77 -7.43 -31.33 34.34
C LEU A 77 -6.58 -32.39 33.61
N LEU A 78 -6.36 -32.22 32.30
CA LEU A 78 -5.41 -33.06 31.55
C LEU A 78 -3.98 -32.91 32.04
N GLN A 79 -3.50 -31.68 32.27
CA GLN A 79 -2.13 -31.48 32.78
C GLN A 79 -1.96 -32.03 34.20
N LEU A 80 -2.98 -31.92 35.04
CA LEU A 80 -3.00 -32.48 36.39
C LEU A 80 -2.85 -34.00 36.36
N SER A 81 -3.50 -34.68 35.41
CA SER A 81 -3.35 -36.12 35.20
C SER A 81 -1.93 -36.55 34.81
N ARG A 82 -1.06 -35.62 34.39
CA ARG A 82 0.35 -35.87 34.06
C ARG A 82 1.31 -35.56 35.21
N ALA A 83 0.85 -34.86 36.24
CA ALA A 83 1.67 -34.44 37.37
C ALA A 83 1.91 -35.56 38.41
N SER A 84 0.96 -36.49 38.57
CA SER A 84 1.06 -37.62 39.51
C SER A 84 0.38 -38.89 38.98
N LYS A 85 0.92 -40.06 39.33
CA LYS A 85 0.33 -41.37 39.00
C LYS A 85 -1.05 -41.55 39.64
N ASP A 86 -1.25 -41.07 40.87
CA ASP A 86 -2.52 -41.20 41.57
C ASP A 86 -3.59 -40.30 40.95
N LEU A 87 -3.20 -39.07 40.61
CA LEU A 87 -4.07 -38.14 39.89
C LEU A 87 -4.42 -38.68 38.51
N ARG A 88 -3.45 -39.28 37.80
CA ARG A 88 -3.70 -39.97 36.53
C ARG A 88 -4.75 -41.06 36.68
N SER A 89 -4.57 -41.96 37.65
CA SER A 89 -5.47 -43.08 37.90
C SER A 89 -6.89 -42.62 38.25
N PHE A 90 -7.01 -41.49 38.96
CA PHE A 90 -8.31 -40.92 39.32
C PHE A 90 -8.97 -40.20 38.14
N VAL A 91 -8.28 -39.23 37.55
CA VAL A 91 -8.80 -38.32 36.51
C VAL A 91 -9.18 -39.06 35.24
N LEU A 92 -8.43 -40.10 34.87
CA LEU A 92 -8.70 -40.91 33.66
C LEU A 92 -9.62 -42.12 33.93
N SER A 93 -10.09 -42.31 35.16
CA SER A 93 -11.03 -43.40 35.48
C SER A 93 -12.42 -43.13 34.92
N ARG A 94 -13.21 -44.18 34.63
CA ARG A 94 -14.62 -43.99 34.23
C ARG A 94 -15.47 -43.33 35.32
N LYS A 95 -15.07 -43.43 36.59
CA LYS A 95 -15.77 -42.82 37.73
C LYS A 95 -15.68 -41.29 37.72
N SER A 96 -14.69 -40.71 37.04
CA SER A 96 -14.53 -39.26 36.94
C SER A 96 -15.32 -38.63 35.78
N ARG A 97 -16.14 -39.38 35.03
CA ARG A 97 -16.97 -38.80 33.95
C ARG A 97 -17.80 -37.59 34.38
N PRO A 98 -18.50 -37.60 35.53
CA PRO A 98 -19.24 -36.42 35.98
C PRO A 98 -18.34 -35.20 36.20
N LEU A 99 -17.09 -35.41 36.64
CA LEU A 99 -16.10 -34.35 36.82
C LEU A 99 -15.81 -33.66 35.49
N TRP A 100 -15.55 -34.44 34.44
CA TRP A 100 -15.31 -33.91 33.10
C TRP A 100 -16.54 -33.15 32.57
N SER A 101 -17.74 -33.71 32.70
CA SER A 101 -18.97 -33.04 32.27
C SER A 101 -19.17 -31.68 32.95
N THR A 102 -18.87 -31.57 34.25
CA THR A 102 -18.90 -30.28 34.95
C THR A 102 -17.88 -29.31 34.39
N VAL A 103 -16.64 -29.74 34.18
CA VAL A 103 -15.55 -28.89 33.64
C VAL A 103 -15.86 -28.40 32.24
N PHE A 104 -16.43 -29.24 31.37
CA PHE A 104 -16.90 -28.81 30.06
C PHE A 104 -18.09 -27.84 30.16
N GLY A 105 -18.95 -28.00 31.16
CA GLY A 105 -20.09 -27.11 31.43
C GLY A 105 -19.69 -25.71 31.89
N ASN A 106 -18.52 -25.55 32.51
CA ASN A 106 -17.99 -24.26 32.96
C ASN A 106 -17.51 -23.37 31.81
N ILE A 107 -17.33 -23.92 30.61
CA ILE A 107 -16.79 -23.19 29.48
C ILE A 107 -17.85 -22.26 28.90
N VAL A 108 -17.47 -21.00 28.70
CA VAL A 108 -18.35 -19.94 28.22
C VAL A 108 -17.80 -19.42 26.88
N PRO A 109 -18.57 -19.47 25.77
CA PRO A 109 -19.92 -20.04 25.63
C PRO A 109 -19.95 -21.55 25.83
N GLN A 110 -21.13 -22.10 26.19
CA GLN A 110 -21.31 -23.52 26.47
C GLN A 110 -20.81 -24.37 25.30
N MET A 111 -19.93 -25.31 25.63
CA MET A 111 -19.33 -26.22 24.68
C MET A 111 -20.26 -27.41 24.37
N PRO A 112 -20.23 -27.99 23.15
CA PRO A 112 -20.94 -29.23 22.88
C PRO A 112 -20.51 -30.34 23.83
N ALA A 113 -21.48 -31.11 24.32
CA ALA A 113 -21.23 -32.25 25.17
C ALA A 113 -20.32 -33.28 24.49
N CYS A 114 -19.54 -34.03 25.28
CA CYS A 114 -18.70 -35.09 24.76
C CYS A 114 -19.57 -36.18 24.10
N PRO A 115 -19.31 -36.58 22.85
CA PRO A 115 -20.11 -37.58 22.18
C PRO A 115 -19.71 -38.98 22.65
N GLU A 116 -20.62 -39.94 22.57
CA GLU A 116 -20.42 -41.31 23.09
C GLU A 116 -19.21 -42.05 22.50
N HIS A 117 -18.84 -41.74 21.26
CA HIS A 117 -17.73 -42.37 20.55
C HIS A 117 -16.35 -41.83 20.95
N ILE A 118 -16.28 -40.86 21.88
CA ILE A 118 -15.04 -40.26 22.37
C ILE A 118 -15.07 -40.22 23.89
N SER A 119 -13.97 -40.61 24.55
CA SER A 119 -13.81 -40.37 25.98
C SER A 119 -13.57 -38.87 26.27
N GLU A 120 -14.06 -38.38 27.38
CA GLU A 120 -13.94 -36.99 27.82
C GLU A 120 -12.49 -36.46 27.85
N PRO A 121 -11.48 -37.22 28.36
CA PRO A 121 -10.08 -36.79 28.29
C PRO A 121 -9.56 -36.68 26.85
N ARG A 122 -9.98 -37.58 25.96
CA ARG A 122 -9.64 -37.55 24.53
C ARG A 122 -10.24 -36.33 23.86
N TYR A 123 -11.49 -35.98 24.17
CA TYR A 123 -12.13 -34.78 23.66
C TYR A 123 -11.39 -33.51 24.12
N ALA A 124 -11.04 -33.42 25.40
CA ALA A 124 -10.22 -32.32 25.92
C ALA A 124 -8.86 -32.21 25.20
N HIS A 125 -8.22 -33.33 24.90
CA HIS A 125 -6.94 -33.35 24.19
C HIS A 125 -7.07 -32.80 22.77
N VAL A 126 -8.07 -33.28 22.01
CA VAL A 126 -8.30 -32.87 20.63
C VAL A 126 -8.61 -31.37 20.54
N VAL A 127 -9.38 -30.83 21.48
CA VAL A 127 -9.78 -29.42 21.45
C VAL A 127 -8.69 -28.49 21.97
N PHE A 128 -8.12 -28.76 23.16
CA PHE A 128 -7.32 -27.77 23.89
C PHE A 128 -5.81 -27.95 23.77
N GLU A 129 -5.32 -29.16 23.54
CA GLU A 129 -3.87 -29.39 23.44
C GLU A 129 -3.31 -29.01 22.07
N ARG A 130 -1.98 -29.04 21.93
CA ARG A 130 -1.27 -28.81 20.67
C ARG A 130 -0.29 -29.93 20.34
N THR A 131 -0.49 -31.09 20.94
CA THR A 131 0.33 -32.29 20.77
C THR A 131 -0.22 -33.11 19.61
N CYS A 132 0.66 -33.57 18.71
CA CYS A 132 0.30 -34.46 17.62
C CYS A 132 0.02 -35.89 18.13
N ASP A 133 -1.11 -36.47 17.76
CA ASP A 133 -1.50 -37.86 18.11
C ASP A 133 -0.55 -38.92 17.58
N ALA A 134 0.05 -38.67 16.40
CA ALA A 134 0.88 -39.66 15.74
C ALA A 134 2.37 -39.59 16.17
N CYS A 135 2.91 -38.39 16.37
CA CYS A 135 4.34 -38.20 16.62
C CYS A 135 4.68 -37.46 17.93
N GLY A 136 3.70 -36.97 18.67
CA GLY A 136 3.92 -36.31 19.97
C GLY A 136 4.48 -34.89 19.92
N VAL A 137 4.69 -34.30 18.73
CA VAL A 137 5.22 -32.92 18.61
C VAL A 137 4.18 -31.88 19.03
N ASN A 138 4.59 -30.88 19.82
CA ASN A 138 3.75 -29.81 20.37
C ASN A 138 3.47 -28.63 19.41
N GLN A 139 3.24 -28.94 18.12
CA GLN A 139 2.94 -27.97 17.06
C GLN A 139 1.84 -28.47 16.11
N SER A 140 0.89 -29.24 16.63
CA SER A 140 -0.24 -29.71 15.82
C SER A 140 -1.24 -28.57 15.59
N VAL A 141 -1.41 -28.18 14.33
CA VAL A 141 -2.36 -27.15 13.91
C VAL A 141 -3.58 -27.75 13.20
N LYS A 142 -3.48 -29.00 12.72
CA LYS A 142 -4.57 -29.69 12.02
C LYS A 142 -5.38 -30.50 13.02
N VAL A 143 -6.69 -30.22 13.10
CA VAL A 143 -7.58 -30.80 14.11
C VAL A 143 -8.88 -31.16 13.43
N ASP A 144 -9.23 -32.44 13.41
CA ASP A 144 -10.50 -32.92 12.86
C ASP A 144 -11.37 -33.48 13.99
N TYR A 145 -12.50 -32.82 14.25
CA TYR A 145 -13.44 -33.26 15.27
C TYR A 145 -14.33 -34.41 14.80
N ALA A 146 -14.45 -34.63 13.49
CA ALA A 146 -15.14 -35.79 12.95
C ALA A 146 -14.27 -37.04 13.07
N THR A 147 -12.95 -36.96 12.84
CA THR A 147 -11.99 -38.07 13.06
C THR A 147 -11.30 -38.05 14.43
N PRO A 148 -11.92 -37.40 15.43
CA PRO A 148 -11.26 -36.81 16.63
C PRO A 148 -9.74 -36.98 16.72
N VAL A 149 -9.02 -36.35 15.79
CA VAL A 149 -7.56 -36.39 15.71
C VAL A 149 -6.97 -35.00 15.65
N ARG A 150 -5.81 -34.84 16.27
CA ARG A 150 -4.99 -33.63 16.23
C ARG A 150 -3.61 -34.01 15.74
N LEU A 151 -3.21 -33.47 14.59
CA LEU A 151 -1.99 -33.86 13.89
C LEU A 151 -1.16 -32.65 13.46
N CYS A 152 0.16 -32.84 13.36
CA CYS A 152 1.04 -31.88 12.71
C CYS A 152 0.90 -31.96 11.19
N GLY A 153 1.40 -30.94 10.47
CA GLY A 153 1.32 -30.91 9.01
C GLY A 153 1.94 -32.14 8.33
N ALA A 154 3.02 -32.69 8.89
CA ALA A 154 3.67 -33.89 8.37
C ALA A 154 2.86 -35.18 8.59
N CYS A 155 2.10 -35.26 9.69
CA CYS A 155 1.26 -36.42 10.02
C CYS A 155 -0.14 -36.34 9.42
N TRP A 156 -0.57 -35.15 8.96
CA TRP A 156 -1.88 -34.94 8.34
C TRP A 156 -1.94 -35.50 6.90
N LYS A 157 -1.97 -36.84 6.81
CA LYS A 157 -2.00 -37.59 5.55
C LYS A 157 -3.43 -37.69 5.01
N THR A 158 -3.85 -36.66 4.28
CA THR A 158 -5.16 -36.64 3.63
C THR A 158 -5.08 -36.73 2.11
N LYS A 159 -5.98 -37.48 1.49
CA LYS A 159 -6.08 -37.66 0.04
C LYS A 159 -7.55 -37.59 -0.41
N LYS A 160 -7.79 -37.27 -1.68
CA LYS A 160 -9.14 -37.30 -2.27
C LYS A 160 -9.66 -38.74 -2.37
N GLY A 161 -10.96 -38.94 -2.20
CA GLY A 161 -11.63 -40.23 -2.36
C GLY A 161 -11.40 -40.85 -3.73
N SER A 162 -11.36 -40.03 -4.79
CA SER A 162 -11.06 -40.44 -6.17
C SER A 162 -9.69 -41.09 -6.34
N ARG A 163 -8.76 -40.81 -5.43
CA ARG A 163 -7.43 -41.43 -5.39
C ARG A 163 -7.38 -42.62 -4.42
N LEU A 164 -7.99 -42.47 -3.25
CA LEU A 164 -7.98 -43.50 -2.21
C LEU A 164 -8.78 -44.74 -2.58
N ALA A 165 -9.94 -44.59 -3.22
CA ALA A 165 -10.79 -45.73 -3.57
C ALA A 165 -10.09 -46.70 -4.55
N PRO A 166 -9.48 -46.25 -5.66
CA PRO A 166 -8.68 -47.14 -6.52
C PRO A 166 -7.46 -47.73 -5.80
N GLU A 167 -6.72 -46.94 -5.01
CA GLU A 167 -5.57 -47.43 -4.22
C GLU A 167 -5.97 -48.54 -3.23
N ALA A 168 -7.22 -48.53 -2.75
CA ALA A 168 -7.78 -49.54 -1.86
C ALA A 168 -8.52 -50.69 -2.61
N GLY A 169 -8.52 -50.67 -3.95
CA GLY A 169 -9.19 -51.66 -4.80
C GLY A 169 -10.72 -51.61 -4.70
N ILE A 170 -11.31 -50.42 -4.63
CA ILE A 170 -12.75 -50.18 -4.62
C ILE A 170 -13.23 -49.74 -6.02
N ASN A 171 -14.24 -50.42 -6.53
CA ASN A 171 -14.76 -50.21 -7.88
C ASN A 171 -15.70 -48.99 -7.90
N LYS A 172 -15.93 -48.38 -9.07
CA LYS A 172 -16.80 -47.18 -9.19
C LYS A 172 -18.20 -47.38 -8.63
N ALA A 173 -18.77 -48.59 -8.75
CA ALA A 173 -20.10 -48.93 -8.23
C ALA A 173 -20.18 -48.89 -6.69
N GLU A 174 -19.07 -49.18 -6.01
CA GLU A 174 -19.00 -49.27 -4.54
C GLU A 174 -18.58 -47.94 -3.90
N GLN A 175 -18.02 -47.00 -4.68
CA GLN A 175 -17.45 -45.76 -4.17
C GLN A 175 -18.45 -44.90 -3.40
N ASP A 176 -19.67 -44.76 -3.95
CA ASP A 176 -20.72 -43.95 -3.32
C ASP A 176 -21.10 -44.49 -1.94
N GLU A 177 -21.15 -45.81 -1.80
CA GLU A 177 -21.43 -46.47 -0.52
C GLU A 177 -20.28 -46.23 0.48
N ILE A 178 -19.05 -46.53 0.07
CA ILE A 178 -17.86 -46.36 0.92
C ILE A 178 -17.74 -44.92 1.42
N PHE A 179 -17.99 -43.93 0.56
CA PHE A 179 -17.93 -42.52 0.94
C PHE A 179 -19.00 -42.12 1.96
N LYS A 180 -20.04 -42.93 2.20
CA LYS A 180 -21.04 -42.70 3.26
C LYS A 180 -20.69 -43.38 4.59
N LEU A 181 -19.70 -44.28 4.63
CA LEU A 181 -19.34 -45.05 5.83
C LEU A 181 -18.34 -44.35 6.77
N LEU A 182 -17.81 -43.20 6.37
CA LEU A 182 -16.88 -42.42 7.16
C LEU A 182 -16.96 -40.92 6.84
N PRO A 183 -16.65 -40.04 7.80
CA PRO A 183 -16.65 -38.61 7.55
C PRO A 183 -15.49 -38.21 6.63
N LYS A 184 -15.76 -37.25 5.74
CA LYS A 184 -14.73 -36.51 5.02
C LYS A 184 -13.94 -35.69 6.03
N ALA A 185 -12.65 -35.63 5.81
CA ALA A 185 -11.77 -34.77 6.57
C ALA A 185 -12.12 -33.30 6.29
N GLY A 186 -12.28 -32.52 7.35
CA GLY A 186 -12.61 -31.10 7.24
C GLY A 186 -11.50 -30.30 6.55
N SER A 187 -11.85 -29.34 5.69
CA SER A 187 -10.89 -28.35 5.21
C SER A 187 -10.67 -27.33 6.33
N PHE A 188 -9.59 -27.49 7.09
CA PHE A 188 -9.23 -26.60 8.19
C PHE A 188 -8.70 -25.26 7.65
N GLY A 189 -9.60 -24.29 7.50
CA GLY A 189 -9.21 -22.93 7.20
C GLY A 189 -10.34 -22.04 6.70
N GLY A 190 -10.85 -21.19 7.60
CA GLY A 190 -11.06 -19.78 7.27
C GLY A 190 -12.16 -19.42 6.26
N LYS A 191 -13.33 -20.05 6.30
CA LYS A 191 -14.52 -19.43 5.70
C LYS A 191 -15.53 -19.05 6.79
N SER A 192 -16.01 -17.82 6.70
CA SER A 192 -17.07 -17.23 7.50
C SER A 192 -18.28 -18.18 7.51
N PHE A 193 -18.54 -18.81 8.64
CA PHE A 193 -19.81 -19.50 8.89
C PHE A 193 -20.85 -18.47 9.31
N GLU A 194 -21.18 -17.52 8.42
CA GLU A 194 -22.34 -16.62 8.61
C GLU A 194 -23.67 -17.37 8.46
N VAL A 195 -23.63 -18.60 7.94
CA VAL A 195 -24.82 -19.44 7.75
C VAL A 195 -25.00 -20.38 8.95
N PRO A 196 -26.21 -20.47 9.53
CA PRO A 196 -26.53 -21.49 10.52
C PRO A 196 -26.17 -22.87 10.00
N ILE A 197 -25.26 -23.58 10.67
CA ILE A 197 -24.91 -24.93 10.27
C ILE A 197 -26.12 -25.81 10.54
N LYS A 198 -26.84 -26.18 9.47
CA LYS A 198 -27.95 -27.12 9.57
C LYS A 198 -27.40 -28.51 9.95
N PRO A 199 -28.09 -29.25 10.82
CA PRO A 199 -27.73 -30.63 11.10
C PRO A 199 -27.67 -31.43 9.80
N VAL A 200 -26.61 -32.19 9.64
CA VAL A 200 -26.49 -33.22 8.61
C VAL A 200 -27.53 -34.29 8.90
N THR A 201 -28.45 -34.49 7.98
CA THR A 201 -29.41 -35.59 7.97
C THR A 201 -29.09 -36.59 6.85
N THR A 202 -28.38 -36.14 5.82
CA THR A 202 -27.95 -36.96 4.68
C THR A 202 -26.46 -36.75 4.40
N ILE A 203 -25.77 -37.82 4.04
CA ILE A 203 -24.32 -37.80 3.80
C ILE A 203 -24.04 -37.43 2.34
N ASP A 204 -23.83 -36.15 2.04
CA ASP A 204 -23.38 -35.67 0.72
C ASP A 204 -21.83 -35.60 0.67
N GLN A 205 -21.23 -36.73 0.29
CA GLN A 205 -19.78 -36.88 0.15
C GLN A 205 -19.45 -37.51 -1.20
N ARG A 206 -18.62 -36.82 -1.98
CA ARG A 206 -18.27 -37.19 -3.36
C ARG A 206 -16.84 -37.68 -3.46
N ALA A 207 -16.45 -38.23 -4.61
CA ALA A 207 -15.07 -38.64 -4.89
C ALA A 207 -14.04 -37.50 -4.76
N THR A 208 -14.47 -36.23 -4.89
CA THR A 208 -13.60 -35.07 -4.67
C THR A 208 -13.37 -34.75 -3.18
N SER A 209 -14.16 -35.34 -2.28
CA SER A 209 -14.01 -35.19 -0.84
C SER A 209 -12.67 -35.75 -0.38
N VAL A 210 -12.12 -35.14 0.66
CA VAL A 210 -10.82 -35.49 1.22
C VAL A 210 -11.03 -36.37 2.44
N TYR A 211 -10.22 -37.39 2.63
CA TYR A 211 -10.30 -38.31 3.77
C TYR A 211 -8.94 -38.47 4.43
N TYR A 212 -8.95 -38.75 5.74
CA TYR A 212 -7.77 -39.19 6.45
C TYR A 212 -7.40 -40.60 6.02
N GLU A 213 -6.24 -40.76 5.39
CA GLU A 213 -5.85 -41.99 4.69
C GLU A 213 -5.86 -43.24 5.60
N PRO A 214 -5.31 -43.20 6.84
CA PRO A 214 -5.32 -44.37 7.72
C PRO A 214 -6.74 -44.85 8.09
N GLU A 215 -7.66 -43.93 8.39
CA GLU A 215 -9.05 -44.29 8.70
C GLU A 215 -9.76 -44.86 7.47
N PHE A 216 -9.59 -44.22 6.31
CA PHE A 216 -10.18 -44.69 5.05
C PHE A 216 -9.80 -46.14 4.76
N LYS A 217 -8.50 -46.45 4.85
CA LYS A 217 -8.01 -47.82 4.62
C LYS A 217 -8.58 -48.82 5.64
N SER A 218 -8.64 -48.44 6.92
CA SER A 218 -9.19 -49.30 7.96
C SER A 218 -10.67 -49.64 7.74
N VAL A 219 -11.48 -48.66 7.33
CA VAL A 219 -12.92 -48.86 7.08
C VAL A 219 -13.13 -49.73 5.84
N VAL A 220 -12.40 -49.46 4.76
CA VAL A 220 -12.47 -50.27 3.53
C VAL A 220 -12.03 -51.71 3.79
N GLN A 221 -10.97 -51.93 4.56
CA GLN A 221 -10.52 -53.27 4.91
C GLN A 221 -11.61 -54.04 5.67
N ARG A 222 -12.29 -53.39 6.63
CA ARG A 222 -13.38 -54.03 7.39
C ARG A 222 -14.58 -54.33 6.51
N TYR A 223 -14.98 -53.39 5.66
CA TYR A 223 -16.05 -53.60 4.69
C TYR A 223 -15.79 -54.82 3.79
N LYS A 224 -14.57 -54.93 3.25
CA LYS A 224 -14.17 -56.07 2.41
C LYS A 224 -14.16 -57.40 3.16
N GLN A 225 -13.75 -57.42 4.44
CA GLN A 225 -13.79 -58.63 5.26
C GLN A 225 -15.22 -59.16 5.44
N ILE A 226 -16.18 -58.27 5.65
CA ILE A 226 -17.60 -58.65 5.82
C ILE A 226 -18.21 -59.04 4.47
N LEU A 227 -17.86 -58.32 3.40
CA LEU A 227 -18.27 -58.68 2.04
C LEU A 227 -17.77 -60.08 1.65
N GLN A 228 -16.55 -60.44 2.04
CA GLN A 228 -15.97 -61.77 1.80
C GLN A 228 -16.69 -62.89 2.57
N SER A 229 -17.28 -62.60 3.74
CA SER A 229 -18.08 -63.60 4.46
C SER A 229 -19.42 -63.91 3.81
N LYS A 230 -19.82 -63.14 2.77
CA LYS A 230 -21.11 -63.28 2.05
C LYS A 230 -22.34 -63.27 2.96
N ASP A 231 -22.22 -62.58 4.10
CA ASP A 231 -23.27 -62.42 5.08
C ASP A 231 -23.89 -61.04 4.84
N GLU A 232 -24.97 -61.03 4.06
CA GLU A 232 -25.64 -59.79 3.63
C GLU A 232 -26.25 -59.04 4.81
N ASP A 233 -26.79 -59.75 5.81
CA ASP A 233 -27.37 -59.16 7.01
C ASP A 233 -26.31 -58.42 7.83
N LYS A 234 -25.15 -59.05 8.07
CA LYS A 234 -24.03 -58.39 8.77
C LYS A 234 -23.42 -57.24 7.97
N LEU A 235 -23.44 -57.31 6.64
CA LEU A 235 -22.97 -56.22 5.80
C LEU A 235 -23.89 -55.01 5.93
N GLN A 236 -25.20 -55.23 5.89
CA GLN A 236 -26.21 -54.19 6.01
C GLN A 236 -26.18 -53.55 7.41
N GLU A 237 -26.10 -54.36 8.46
CA GLU A 237 -25.92 -53.90 9.85
C GLU A 237 -24.68 -52.99 9.97
N PHE A 238 -23.53 -53.44 9.45
CA PHE A 238 -22.30 -52.65 9.45
C PHE A 238 -22.46 -51.32 8.69
N VAL A 239 -23.09 -51.35 7.51
CA VAL A 239 -23.32 -50.16 6.69
C VAL A 239 -24.19 -49.14 7.44
N ASP A 240 -25.29 -49.59 8.03
CA ASP A 240 -26.24 -48.72 8.73
C ASP A 240 -25.62 -48.13 10.00
N GLU A 241 -24.94 -48.94 10.82
CA GLU A 241 -24.19 -48.47 11.99
C GLU A 241 -23.14 -47.41 11.62
N ARG A 242 -22.41 -47.63 10.52
CA ARG A 242 -21.36 -46.72 10.06
C ARG A 242 -21.91 -45.43 9.46
N ARG A 243 -23.04 -45.48 8.76
CA ARG A 243 -23.75 -44.29 8.26
C ARG A 243 -24.24 -43.44 9.42
N GLU A 244 -24.90 -44.05 10.40
CA GLU A 244 -25.39 -43.35 11.60
C GLU A 244 -24.23 -42.75 12.41
N LEU A 245 -23.15 -43.51 12.60
CA LEU A 245 -21.93 -43.00 13.23
C LEU A 245 -21.33 -41.82 12.45
N THR A 246 -21.35 -41.87 11.11
CA THR A 246 -20.82 -40.79 10.25
C THR A 246 -21.65 -39.52 10.38
N ILE A 247 -22.99 -39.63 10.38
CA ILE A 247 -23.90 -38.50 10.62
C ILE A 247 -23.62 -37.87 11.99
N ARG A 248 -23.55 -38.68 13.06
CA ARG A 248 -23.25 -38.20 14.41
C ARG A 248 -21.90 -37.48 14.49
N ARG A 249 -20.86 -38.03 13.85
CA ARG A 249 -19.51 -37.43 13.81
C ARG A 249 -19.46 -36.12 13.03
N LEU A 250 -20.15 -36.03 11.90
CA LEU A 250 -20.24 -34.79 11.11
C LEU A 250 -20.98 -33.68 11.88
N ASN A 251 -22.12 -34.02 12.50
CA ASN A 251 -22.88 -33.08 13.34
C ASN A 251 -22.09 -32.60 14.54
N PHE A 252 -21.39 -33.51 15.22
CA PHE A 252 -20.51 -33.16 16.32
C PHE A 252 -19.39 -32.21 15.86
N ASN A 253 -18.73 -32.51 14.74
CA ASN A 253 -17.70 -31.64 14.18
C ASN A 253 -18.21 -30.23 13.90
N TYR A 254 -19.39 -30.12 13.30
CA TYR A 254 -20.02 -28.81 13.06
C TYR A 254 -20.38 -28.07 14.35
N ALA A 255 -20.90 -28.77 15.36
CA ALA A 255 -21.21 -28.17 16.65
C ALA A 255 -19.96 -27.58 17.32
N VAL A 256 -18.82 -28.29 17.28
CA VAL A 256 -17.56 -27.80 17.85
C VAL A 256 -17.01 -26.62 17.06
N ILE A 257 -17.04 -26.66 15.71
CA ILE A 257 -16.62 -25.54 14.86
C ILE A 257 -17.47 -24.29 15.13
N ALA A 258 -18.80 -24.44 15.24
CA ALA A 258 -19.71 -23.35 15.55
C ALA A 258 -19.41 -22.76 16.94
N TRP A 259 -19.14 -23.61 17.94
CA TRP A 259 -18.72 -23.17 19.27
C TRP A 259 -17.39 -22.39 19.23
N GLU A 260 -16.36 -22.88 18.52
CA GLU A 260 -15.09 -22.15 18.38
C GLU A 260 -15.28 -20.78 17.75
N TRP A 261 -16.18 -20.67 16.78
CA TRP A 261 -16.52 -19.40 16.14
C TRP A 261 -17.21 -18.45 17.13
N LYS A 262 -18.24 -18.90 17.84
CA LYS A 262 -18.92 -18.11 18.89
C LYS A 262 -17.93 -17.65 19.98
N LYS A 263 -17.01 -18.53 20.39
CA LYS A 263 -15.96 -18.20 21.36
C LYS A 263 -15.03 -17.10 20.83
N ARG A 264 -14.59 -17.19 19.58
CA ARG A 264 -13.76 -16.15 18.91
C ARG A 264 -14.50 -14.84 18.73
N GLU A 265 -15.78 -14.90 18.36
CA GLU A 265 -16.63 -13.72 18.20
C GLU A 265 -16.79 -12.98 19.53
N ARG A 266 -17.11 -13.68 20.61
CA ARG A 266 -17.19 -13.10 21.96
C ARG A 266 -15.86 -12.49 22.39
N GLN A 267 -14.76 -13.24 22.27
CA GLN A 267 -13.43 -12.70 22.58
C GLN A 267 -13.14 -11.44 21.74
N GLY A 268 -13.52 -11.43 20.47
CA GLY A 268 -13.38 -10.27 19.60
C GLY A 268 -14.27 -9.09 20.01
N GLN A 269 -15.47 -9.34 20.54
CA GLN A 269 -16.33 -8.30 21.11
C GLN A 269 -15.72 -7.73 22.38
N ASP A 270 -15.31 -8.59 23.32
CA ASP A 270 -14.64 -8.19 24.56
C ASP A 270 -13.35 -7.40 24.25
N ASP A 271 -12.55 -7.85 23.28
CA ASP A 271 -11.33 -7.17 22.85
C ASP A 271 -11.63 -5.78 22.27
N ARG A 272 -12.71 -5.63 21.49
CA ARG A 272 -13.16 -4.34 20.95
C ARG A 272 -13.68 -3.41 22.05
N GLU A 273 -14.42 -3.93 23.01
CA GLU A 273 -14.93 -3.17 24.16
C GLU A 273 -13.76 -2.62 24.98
N HIS A 274 -12.82 -3.48 25.39
CA HIS A 274 -11.62 -3.07 26.11
C HIS A 274 -10.77 -2.06 25.31
N ALA A 275 -10.68 -2.20 23.99
CA ALA A 275 -10.01 -1.23 23.13
C ALA A 275 -10.76 0.10 23.06
N GLY A 276 -12.09 0.09 23.07
CA GLY A 276 -12.95 1.27 23.15
C GLY A 276 -12.79 2.03 24.46
N GLU A 277 -12.88 1.33 25.61
CA GLU A 277 -12.63 1.89 26.94
C GLU A 277 -11.25 2.55 27.03
N ARG A 278 -10.22 1.85 26.53
CA ARG A 278 -8.86 2.35 26.47
C ARG A 278 -8.76 3.62 25.63
N ARG A 279 -9.37 3.63 24.44
CA ARG A 279 -9.37 4.80 23.55
C ARG A 279 -9.95 6.01 24.27
N LEU A 280 -11.15 5.88 24.85
CA LEU A 280 -11.80 6.96 25.57
C LEU A 280 -10.94 7.49 26.73
N ALA A 281 -10.33 6.59 27.51
CA ALA A 281 -9.44 6.98 28.60
C ALA A 281 -8.16 7.70 28.12
N ILE A 282 -7.64 7.36 26.94
CA ILE A 282 -6.50 8.07 26.33
C ILE A 282 -6.95 9.43 25.81
N GLU A 283 -8.08 9.50 25.11
CA GLU A 283 -8.64 10.73 24.56
C GLU A 283 -8.95 11.76 25.65
N GLU A 284 -9.50 11.32 26.80
CA GLU A 284 -9.71 12.19 27.96
C GLU A 284 -8.40 12.81 28.46
N LYS A 285 -7.36 11.99 28.64
CA LYS A 285 -6.04 12.46 29.07
C LYS A 285 -5.34 13.34 28.04
N LEU A 286 -5.61 13.15 26.76
CA LEU A 286 -5.11 14.04 25.72
C LEU A 286 -5.84 15.39 25.75
N ARG A 287 -7.15 15.40 26.04
CA ARG A 287 -7.92 16.62 26.26
C ARG A 287 -7.45 17.41 27.48
N GLU A 288 -7.14 16.73 28.58
CA GLU A 288 -6.49 17.34 29.77
C GLU A 288 -5.13 18.00 29.44
N LEU A 289 -4.44 17.51 28.40
CA LEU A 289 -3.19 18.08 27.90
C LEU A 289 -3.40 19.17 26.82
N GLY A 290 -4.65 19.51 26.50
CA GLY A 290 -5.00 20.54 25.52
C GLY A 290 -4.95 20.08 24.07
N TYR A 291 -5.09 18.77 23.80
CA TYR A 291 -5.26 18.23 22.45
C TYR A 291 -6.73 17.93 22.16
N GLU A 292 -7.19 18.36 20.99
CA GLU A 292 -8.54 18.13 20.51
C GLU A 292 -8.57 17.02 19.45
N PRO A 293 -9.73 16.40 19.18
CA PRO A 293 -9.86 15.39 18.12
C PRO A 293 -9.42 15.88 16.72
N SER A 294 -9.49 17.19 16.47
CA SER A 294 -8.99 17.82 15.24
C SER A 294 -7.47 17.79 15.11
N ASP A 295 -6.74 17.57 16.21
CA ASP A 295 -5.29 17.38 16.21
C ASP A 295 -4.87 15.95 15.86
N TYR A 296 -5.81 15.00 15.81
CA TYR A 296 -5.48 13.58 15.67
C TYR A 296 -5.14 13.21 14.22
N PRO A 297 -4.09 12.41 14.00
CA PRO A 297 -3.75 11.93 12.66
C PRO A 297 -4.86 11.04 12.11
N ARG A 298 -5.30 11.32 10.87
CA ARG A 298 -6.33 10.51 10.20
C ARG A 298 -5.86 9.09 9.86
N TYR A 299 -4.60 8.95 9.41
CA TYR A 299 -4.05 7.68 8.93
C TYR A 299 -2.62 7.46 9.44
N GLN A 300 -2.46 7.25 10.74
CA GLN A 300 -1.15 6.97 11.34
C GLN A 300 -1.20 5.71 12.20
N HIS A 301 -0.50 4.67 11.74
CA HIS A 301 -0.55 3.33 12.33
C HIS A 301 -0.12 3.32 13.79
N ASP A 302 0.96 4.01 14.15
CA ASP A 302 1.51 3.95 15.50
C ASP A 302 0.56 4.55 16.54
N PHE A 303 -0.05 5.70 16.24
CA PHE A 303 -1.09 6.34 17.03
C PHE A 303 -2.27 5.39 17.22
N ASN A 304 -2.85 4.89 16.13
CA ASN A 304 -3.97 3.96 16.17
C ASN A 304 -3.63 2.68 16.96
N SER A 305 -2.45 2.11 16.76
CA SER A 305 -2.02 0.89 17.46
C SER A 305 -1.85 1.07 18.97
N MET A 306 -1.60 2.29 19.45
CA MET A 306 -1.50 2.60 20.89
C MET A 306 -2.88 2.80 21.54
N LEU A 307 -3.85 3.30 20.77
CA LEU A 307 -5.23 3.53 21.19
C LEU A 307 -6.04 2.23 21.18
N TYR A 308 -5.98 1.44 20.10
CA TYR A 308 -6.82 0.27 19.87
C TYR A 308 -6.17 -1.04 20.34
N GLN A 309 -5.89 -1.14 21.64
CA GLN A 309 -5.40 -2.39 22.26
C GLN A 309 -6.44 -2.97 23.23
N PRO A 310 -6.64 -4.29 23.26
CA PRO A 310 -7.61 -4.95 24.14
C PRO A 310 -7.07 -5.07 25.57
N ARG A 311 -6.65 -3.96 26.17
CA ARG A 311 -6.03 -3.88 27.51
C ARG A 311 -6.34 -2.54 28.16
N LYS A 312 -6.80 -2.59 29.41
CA LYS A 312 -7.07 -1.40 30.22
C LYS A 312 -5.85 -0.47 30.31
N LEU A 313 -6.11 0.83 30.26
CA LEU A 313 -5.06 1.83 30.41
C LEU A 313 -4.66 1.92 31.89
N THR A 314 -3.42 1.53 32.20
CA THR A 314 -2.84 1.73 33.54
C THR A 314 -1.92 2.95 33.56
N SER A 315 -1.66 3.52 34.74
CA SER A 315 -0.74 4.66 34.88
C SER A 315 0.66 4.36 34.32
N ARG A 316 1.16 3.14 34.50
CA ARG A 316 2.44 2.69 33.94
C ARG A 316 2.42 2.69 32.40
N ILE A 317 1.35 2.17 31.80
CA ILE A 317 1.20 2.14 30.33
C ILE A 317 1.12 3.58 29.81
N TRP A 318 0.30 4.43 30.44
CA TRP A 318 0.15 5.83 30.08
C TRP A 318 1.50 6.56 30.04
N ASN A 319 2.31 6.42 31.08
CA ASN A 319 3.64 7.06 31.13
C ASN A 319 4.59 6.57 30.01
N THR A 320 4.35 5.38 29.46
CA THR A 320 5.14 4.83 28.35
C THR A 320 4.67 5.34 26.99
N ILE A 321 3.35 5.50 26.80
CA ILE A 321 2.77 5.89 25.50
C ILE A 321 2.63 7.40 25.34
N ARG A 322 2.42 8.15 26.43
CA ARG A 322 2.24 9.61 26.45
C ARG A 322 3.28 10.37 25.63
N PRO A 323 4.61 10.21 25.83
CA PRO A 323 5.60 10.96 25.06
C PRO A 323 5.57 10.64 23.56
N LYS A 324 5.17 9.41 23.18
CA LYS A 324 5.04 9.02 21.77
C LYS A 324 3.82 9.66 21.12
N LEU A 325 2.69 9.67 21.83
CA LEU A 325 1.45 10.31 21.37
C LEU A 325 1.65 11.81 21.18
N ILE A 326 2.23 12.50 22.18
CA ILE A 326 2.53 13.93 22.12
C ILE A 326 3.40 14.25 20.90
N LYS A 327 4.50 13.51 20.70
CA LYS A 327 5.38 13.70 19.54
C LYS A 327 4.63 13.60 18.22
N ILE A 328 3.71 12.64 18.08
CA ILE A 328 2.91 12.48 16.86
C ILE A 328 1.95 13.66 16.69
N LEU A 329 1.24 14.05 17.75
CA LEU A 329 0.28 15.15 17.72
C LEU A 329 0.94 16.48 17.39
N ASP A 330 2.12 16.76 17.96
CA ASP A 330 2.89 17.97 17.67
C ASP A 330 3.36 17.99 16.21
N GLN A 331 3.79 16.85 15.67
CA GLN A 331 4.12 16.73 14.24
C GLN A 331 2.90 16.99 13.34
N GLU A 332 1.71 16.51 13.72
CA GLU A 332 0.49 16.77 12.95
C GLU A 332 0.02 18.22 13.06
N ARG A 333 0.19 18.87 14.22
CA ARG A 333 0.00 20.33 14.38
C ARG A 333 0.93 21.09 13.45
N GLN A 334 2.22 20.76 13.44
CA GLN A 334 3.20 21.39 12.57
C GLN A 334 2.84 21.20 11.08
N LYS A 335 2.53 19.97 10.66
CA LYS A 335 2.11 19.71 9.27
C LYS A 335 0.86 20.48 8.87
N ARG A 336 -0.12 20.61 9.77
CA ARG A 336 -1.34 21.41 9.50
C ARG A 336 -1.00 22.88 9.35
N ALA A 337 -0.16 23.44 10.23
CA ALA A 337 0.31 24.82 10.11
C ALA A 337 1.07 25.04 8.79
N GLU A 338 1.98 24.14 8.43
CA GLU A 338 2.71 24.19 7.15
C GLU A 338 1.78 24.09 5.93
N THR A 339 0.77 23.21 5.99
CA THR A 339 -0.21 23.04 4.90
C THR A 339 -1.11 24.27 4.79
N ALA A 340 -1.57 24.82 5.90
CA ALA A 340 -2.35 26.05 5.92
C ALA A 340 -1.53 27.22 5.37
N PHE A 341 -0.27 27.36 5.80
CA PHE A 341 0.66 28.36 5.28
C PHE A 341 0.86 28.21 3.77
N ARG A 342 1.17 26.99 3.28
CA ARG A 342 1.33 26.71 1.85
C ARG A 342 0.08 27.02 1.05
N SER A 343 -1.10 26.69 1.57
CA SER A 343 -2.38 26.98 0.92
C SER A 343 -2.62 28.48 0.81
N LYS A 344 -2.38 29.24 1.88
CA LYS A 344 -2.50 30.71 1.88
C LYS A 344 -1.48 31.34 0.92
N TRP A 345 -0.22 30.92 0.98
CA TRP A 345 0.84 31.36 0.08
C TRP A 345 0.50 31.12 -1.40
N PHE A 346 0.00 29.92 -1.73
CA PHE A 346 -0.40 29.57 -3.08
C PHE A 346 -1.56 30.46 -3.58
N LYS A 347 -2.54 30.78 -2.72
CA LYS A 347 -3.63 31.71 -3.07
C LYS A 347 -3.10 33.11 -3.38
N ARG A 348 -2.20 33.65 -2.55
CA ARG A 348 -1.56 34.96 -2.77
C ARG A 348 -0.79 34.98 -4.10
N LEU A 349 0.04 33.97 -4.36
CA LEU A 349 0.72 33.83 -5.66
C LEU A 349 -0.24 33.80 -6.85
N LYS A 350 -1.37 33.08 -6.71
CA LYS A 350 -2.37 33.00 -7.78
C LYS A 350 -3.06 34.34 -8.04
N GLN A 351 -3.24 35.18 -7.02
CA GLN A 351 -3.74 36.55 -7.20
C GLN A 351 -2.78 37.39 -8.05
N PHE A 352 -1.47 37.37 -7.75
CA PHE A 352 -0.45 38.05 -8.56
C PHE A 352 -0.36 37.49 -9.99
N GLU A 353 -0.42 36.16 -10.16
CA GLU A 353 -0.38 35.53 -11.49
C GLU A 353 -1.56 35.95 -12.36
N ASN A 354 -2.78 35.91 -11.80
CA ASN A 354 -3.99 36.31 -12.51
C ASN A 354 -3.98 37.81 -12.84
N HIS A 355 -3.51 38.64 -11.91
CA HIS A 355 -3.36 40.08 -12.14
C HIS A 355 -2.34 40.37 -13.25
N TYR A 356 -1.16 39.75 -13.18
CA TYR A 356 -0.12 39.92 -14.20
C TYR A 356 -0.57 39.46 -15.59
N ALA A 357 -1.28 38.33 -15.66
CA ALA A 357 -1.86 37.85 -16.91
C ALA A 357 -2.90 38.84 -17.49
N THR A 358 -3.62 39.56 -16.63
CA THR A 358 -4.60 40.59 -17.04
C THR A 358 -3.86 41.85 -17.53
N PHE A 359 -2.86 42.31 -16.77
CA PHE A 359 -1.97 43.42 -17.13
C PHE A 359 -1.27 43.21 -18.49
N LEU A 360 -0.81 41.99 -18.77
CA LEU A 360 -0.19 41.61 -20.05
C LEU A 360 -1.17 41.60 -21.24
N LYS A 361 -2.47 41.46 -21.00
CA LYS A 361 -3.52 41.47 -22.05
C LYS A 361 -4.07 42.88 -22.29
N GLN A 362 -4.10 43.71 -21.25
CA GLN A 362 -4.63 45.06 -21.33
C GLN A 362 -3.79 45.94 -22.27
N ASP A 363 -4.44 46.57 -23.25
CA ASP A 363 -3.84 47.48 -24.25
C ASP A 363 -2.64 46.89 -25.01
N ARG A 364 -2.58 45.54 -25.11
CA ARG A 364 -1.44 44.78 -25.65
C ARG A 364 -1.13 45.12 -27.11
N ASP A 365 -2.15 45.40 -27.92
CA ASP A 365 -1.98 45.76 -29.33
C ASP A 365 -1.55 47.22 -29.54
N GLY A 366 -1.84 48.09 -28.58
CA GLY A 366 -1.36 49.48 -28.58
C GLY A 366 0.02 49.67 -27.94
N GLN A 367 0.44 48.73 -27.07
CA GLN A 367 1.71 48.79 -26.34
C GLN A 367 2.58 47.56 -26.63
N LEU A 368 3.21 47.55 -27.82
CA LEU A 368 4.12 46.48 -28.28
C LEU A 368 5.21 46.09 -27.26
N GLY A 369 5.61 47.01 -26.38
CA GLY A 369 6.54 46.73 -25.27
C GLY A 369 6.07 45.63 -24.31
N LYS A 370 4.75 45.42 -24.14
CA LYS A 370 4.19 44.37 -23.27
C LYS A 370 4.46 42.95 -23.79
N ARG A 371 4.58 42.77 -25.12
CA ARG A 371 4.88 41.47 -25.75
C ARG A 371 6.27 40.91 -25.42
N THR A 372 7.15 41.75 -24.87
CA THR A 372 8.54 41.40 -24.54
C THR A 372 8.88 41.46 -23.05
N LEU A 373 7.86 41.64 -22.20
CA LEU A 373 7.99 41.55 -20.74
C LEU A 373 8.37 40.13 -20.26
N PRO A 374 8.85 39.96 -19.01
CA PRO A 374 9.14 38.65 -18.45
C PRO A 374 7.92 37.72 -18.34
N GLY A 375 8.17 36.41 -18.34
CA GLY A 375 7.18 35.44 -17.86
C GLY A 375 6.91 35.61 -16.35
N PHE A 376 5.84 35.01 -15.84
CA PHE A 376 5.41 35.24 -14.45
C PHE A 376 6.50 34.92 -13.42
N GLU A 377 7.28 33.84 -13.56
CA GLU A 377 8.39 33.52 -12.63
C GLU A 377 9.53 34.56 -12.62
N ASP A 378 9.85 35.16 -13.76
CA ASP A 378 10.86 36.23 -13.84
C ASP A 378 10.30 37.57 -13.35
N ALA A 379 9.01 37.84 -13.56
CA ALA A 379 8.30 38.99 -13.02
C ALA A 379 8.21 38.91 -11.49
N LEU A 380 7.82 37.74 -10.97
CA LEU A 380 7.73 37.43 -9.54
C LEU A 380 9.07 37.62 -8.83
N ALA A 381 10.19 37.31 -9.49
CA ALA A 381 11.52 37.48 -8.93
C ALA A 381 11.86 38.93 -8.54
N GLN A 382 11.22 39.93 -9.18
CA GLN A 382 11.45 41.36 -8.90
C GLN A 382 10.61 41.88 -7.74
N ALA A 383 9.59 41.13 -7.35
CA ALA A 383 8.63 41.52 -6.33
C ALA A 383 8.53 40.49 -5.21
N LEU A 384 9.56 39.65 -5.04
CA LEU A 384 9.55 38.60 -4.02
C LEU A 384 9.37 39.19 -2.61
N ASP A 385 9.93 40.37 -2.36
CA ASP A 385 9.76 41.10 -1.11
C ASP A 385 8.32 41.57 -0.91
N LEU A 386 7.65 42.07 -1.96
CA LEU A 386 6.21 42.46 -1.90
C LEU A 386 5.29 41.25 -1.68
N VAL A 387 5.64 40.10 -2.27
CA VAL A 387 4.87 38.87 -2.09
C VAL A 387 5.08 38.28 -0.69
N SER A 388 6.26 38.48 -0.08
CA SER A 388 6.65 37.93 1.23
C SER A 388 6.54 38.87 2.43
N ALA A 389 6.27 40.17 2.22
CA ALA A 389 6.21 41.18 3.29
C ALA A 389 4.96 41.12 4.18
N ALA A 390 3.83 40.66 3.65
CA ALA A 390 2.57 40.56 4.40
C ALA A 390 2.25 39.11 4.77
N GLU A 391 1.47 38.92 5.85
CA GLU A 391 0.97 37.59 6.18
C GLU A 391 0.16 37.03 4.99
N PRO A 392 0.34 35.76 4.58
CA PRO A 392 -0.31 35.20 3.39
C PRO A 392 -1.85 35.20 3.40
N ASP A 393 -2.47 35.63 4.51
CA ASP A 393 -3.92 35.63 4.76
C ASP A 393 -4.60 36.98 4.45
N THR A 394 -3.84 38.05 4.20
CA THR A 394 -4.41 39.33 3.78
C THR A 394 -4.58 39.34 2.26
N ASP A 395 -5.77 39.71 1.79
CA ASP A 395 -6.02 39.95 0.37
C ASP A 395 -4.99 40.95 -0.19
N VAL A 396 -4.44 40.64 -1.36
CA VAL A 396 -3.48 41.53 -2.01
C VAL A 396 -4.19 42.83 -2.38
N THR A 397 -3.66 43.93 -1.88
CA THR A 397 -4.20 45.28 -2.11
C THR A 397 -3.91 45.74 -3.55
N GLN A 398 -4.74 46.65 -4.05
CA GLN A 398 -4.50 47.26 -5.37
C GLN A 398 -3.16 48.02 -5.42
N GLU A 399 -2.70 48.56 -4.29
CA GLU A 399 -1.41 49.23 -4.18
C GLU A 399 -0.24 48.26 -4.36
N GLU A 400 -0.30 47.07 -3.75
CA GLU A 400 0.71 46.01 -3.94
C GLU A 400 0.74 45.50 -5.38
N LEU A 401 -0.41 45.40 -6.05
CA LEU A 401 -0.50 45.02 -7.45
C LEU A 401 0.09 46.09 -8.39
N ALA A 402 -0.18 47.37 -8.12
CA ALA A 402 0.40 48.47 -8.87
C ALA A 402 1.93 48.59 -8.66
N ALA A 403 2.40 48.35 -7.44
CA ALA A 403 3.83 48.28 -7.13
C ALA A 403 4.52 47.10 -7.85
N PHE A 404 3.84 45.95 -7.94
CA PHE A 404 4.28 44.81 -8.73
C PHE A 404 4.40 45.14 -10.21
N GLU A 405 3.40 45.78 -10.82
CA GLU A 405 3.47 46.24 -12.21
C GLU A 405 4.66 47.17 -12.45
N THR A 406 4.86 48.14 -11.55
CA THR A 406 5.97 49.11 -11.63
C THR A 406 7.32 48.41 -11.58
N ALA A 407 7.52 47.48 -10.64
CA ALA A 407 8.76 46.71 -10.52
C ALA A 407 9.05 45.87 -11.78
N VAL A 408 8.01 45.31 -12.41
CA VAL A 408 8.16 44.54 -13.66
C VAL A 408 8.52 45.44 -14.83
N LEU A 409 7.90 46.63 -14.92
CA LEU A 409 8.21 47.61 -15.97
C LEU A 409 9.64 48.15 -15.84
N ASP A 410 10.09 48.46 -14.62
CA ASP A 410 11.46 48.92 -14.35
C ASP A 410 12.51 47.84 -14.71
N TYR A 411 12.18 46.57 -14.49
CA TYR A 411 13.03 45.43 -14.83
C TYR A 411 12.99 45.06 -16.32
N ALA A 412 12.02 45.54 -17.08
CA ALA A 412 11.74 45.08 -18.44
C ALA A 412 12.95 45.20 -19.38
N ASP A 413 13.67 46.33 -19.34
CA ASP A 413 14.83 46.54 -20.21
C ASP A 413 16.03 45.67 -19.84
N ALA A 414 16.28 45.50 -18.53
CA ALA A 414 17.30 44.57 -18.04
C ALA A 414 16.98 43.12 -18.44
N TYR A 415 15.71 42.72 -18.34
CA TYR A 415 15.24 41.41 -18.81
C TYR A 415 15.47 41.23 -20.31
N ARG A 416 15.01 42.18 -21.14
CA ARG A 416 15.20 42.14 -22.61
C ARG A 416 16.68 42.06 -22.97
N ALA A 417 17.53 42.84 -22.32
CA ALA A 417 18.98 42.83 -22.55
C ALA A 417 19.59 41.46 -22.20
N ARG A 418 19.22 40.88 -21.06
CA ARG A 418 19.67 39.55 -20.62
C ARG A 418 19.25 38.46 -21.61
N VAL A 419 17.98 38.47 -22.02
CA VAL A 419 17.43 37.48 -22.97
C VAL A 419 18.13 37.59 -24.33
N ARG A 420 18.27 38.82 -24.86
CA ARG A 420 19.02 39.07 -26.11
C ARG A 420 20.46 38.58 -26.02
N ALA A 421 21.16 38.84 -24.92
CA ALA A 421 22.53 38.37 -24.71
C ALA A 421 22.61 36.83 -24.73
N SER A 422 21.68 36.14 -24.08
CA SER A 422 21.61 34.68 -24.10
C SER A 422 21.33 34.11 -25.50
N LEU A 423 20.45 34.75 -26.27
CA LEU A 423 20.14 34.36 -27.66
C LEU A 423 21.32 34.60 -28.58
N ILE A 424 22.02 35.73 -28.46
CA ILE A 424 23.25 36.02 -29.22
C ILE A 424 24.32 34.97 -28.90
N GLY A 425 24.44 34.56 -27.64
CA GLY A 425 25.33 33.47 -27.23
C GLY A 425 25.01 32.14 -27.94
N LEU A 426 23.72 31.77 -28.05
CA LEU A 426 23.29 30.59 -28.80
C LEU A 426 23.64 30.69 -30.30
N VAL A 427 23.39 31.85 -30.92
CA VAL A 427 23.70 32.09 -32.34
C VAL A 427 25.21 32.02 -32.60
N GLN A 428 26.04 32.57 -31.71
CA GLN A 428 27.50 32.52 -31.83
C GLN A 428 28.05 31.09 -31.64
N GLN A 429 27.45 30.30 -30.75
CA GLN A 429 27.78 28.88 -30.58
C GLN A 429 27.36 28.04 -31.80
N ALA A 430 26.25 28.38 -32.46
CA ALA A 430 25.79 27.72 -33.67
C ALA A 430 26.56 28.13 -34.94
N GLY A 431 26.99 29.40 -35.03
CA GLY A 431 27.73 29.97 -36.16
C GLY A 431 29.25 29.78 -36.10
N SER A 432 29.81 29.28 -35.00
CA SER A 432 31.22 28.90 -34.94
C SER A 432 31.45 27.62 -35.73
N PRO A 433 32.39 27.58 -36.72
CA PRO A 433 32.80 26.32 -37.30
C PRO A 433 33.36 25.46 -36.17
N ASN A 434 32.76 24.30 -36.00
CA ASN A 434 33.06 23.30 -34.98
C ASN A 434 34.58 23.13 -34.79
N VAL A 435 35.17 23.86 -33.82
CA VAL A 435 36.49 23.51 -33.28
C VAL A 435 36.21 22.36 -32.34
N ALA A 436 36.50 21.16 -32.84
CA ALA A 436 36.40 19.93 -32.11
C ALA A 436 36.98 20.07 -30.68
N GLN A 437 36.15 19.78 -29.68
CA GLN A 437 36.65 19.33 -28.39
C GLN A 437 36.48 17.81 -28.25
N PRO A 438 37.39 17.14 -27.52
CA PRO A 438 37.73 15.76 -27.75
C PRO A 438 36.64 14.84 -27.20
N SER A 439 36.26 13.86 -28.02
CA SER A 439 35.49 12.70 -27.56
C SER A 439 36.28 11.96 -26.47
N GLN A 440 35.81 12.05 -25.22
CA GLN A 440 36.23 11.09 -24.20
C GLN A 440 35.60 9.74 -24.51
N LYS A 441 36.39 8.88 -25.15
CA LYS A 441 36.16 7.43 -25.23
C LYS A 441 36.08 6.86 -23.81
N ALA A 442 34.89 6.47 -23.37
CA ALA A 442 34.73 5.48 -22.31
C ALA A 442 34.55 4.08 -22.93
N LYS A 443 35.43 3.17 -22.50
CA LYS A 443 35.71 1.85 -23.04
C LYS A 443 34.50 0.90 -23.04
N ARG A 444 34.33 0.18 -24.16
CA ARG A 444 33.64 -1.12 -24.26
C ARG A 444 34.16 -2.09 -23.20
N GLY A 445 33.34 -2.43 -22.21
CA GLY A 445 33.47 -3.63 -21.39
C GLY A 445 32.65 -4.77 -22.01
N LYS A 446 33.34 -5.75 -22.59
CA LYS A 446 32.76 -6.96 -23.18
C LYS A 446 32.48 -7.97 -22.06
N ARG A 447 31.24 -8.48 -21.88
CA ARG A 447 31.01 -9.89 -21.48
C ARG A 447 29.57 -10.40 -21.61
N LYS A 448 29.47 -11.42 -22.49
CA LYS A 448 28.69 -12.67 -22.43
C LYS A 448 27.17 -12.62 -22.27
N GLY A 449 26.50 -13.04 -23.35
CA GLY A 449 25.10 -13.44 -23.34
C GLY A 449 24.84 -14.83 -22.75
N LYS A 450 23.57 -15.08 -22.49
CA LYS A 450 22.87 -16.37 -22.58
C LYS A 450 21.38 -16.05 -22.65
N GLY A 451 20.74 -16.43 -23.75
CA GLY A 451 19.33 -16.14 -24.01
C GLY A 451 18.37 -17.16 -23.41
N LYS A 452 17.07 -16.88 -23.54
CA LYS A 452 16.05 -17.83 -24.01
C LYS A 452 14.72 -17.12 -24.25
N ARG A 453 14.12 -17.39 -25.41
CA ARG A 453 12.73 -17.08 -25.78
C ARG A 453 11.73 -17.83 -24.88
N LYS A 454 10.56 -17.23 -24.62
CA LYS A 454 9.24 -17.88 -24.70
C LYS A 454 8.10 -16.86 -24.66
N ALA A 455 7.04 -17.20 -25.38
CA ALA A 455 5.83 -16.41 -25.67
C ALA A 455 4.70 -16.65 -24.66
N SER A 456 3.90 -15.58 -24.41
CA SER A 456 2.44 -15.40 -24.11
C SER A 456 1.73 -16.29 -23.05
N PRO A 457 0.51 -15.96 -22.50
CA PRO A 457 -0.45 -14.88 -22.83
C PRO A 457 -1.10 -14.11 -21.62
N SER A 458 -1.84 -13.03 -21.96
CA SER A 458 -3.04 -12.40 -21.35
C SER A 458 -3.32 -12.45 -19.83
N ASP A 459 -3.52 -11.29 -19.20
CA ASP A 459 -4.87 -10.82 -18.79
C ASP A 459 -4.85 -9.37 -18.24
N ASP A 460 -5.74 -8.59 -18.86
CA ASP A 460 -6.56 -7.45 -18.44
C ASP A 460 -6.42 -6.85 -17.02
N SER A 461 -6.10 -5.56 -16.95
CA SER A 461 -6.84 -4.57 -16.13
C SER A 461 -6.28 -3.16 -16.42
N GLY A 462 -7.15 -2.28 -16.92
CA GLY A 462 -6.79 -0.94 -17.37
C GLY A 462 -6.38 0.03 -16.26
N ASP A 463 -5.53 0.98 -16.64
CA ASP A 463 -5.61 2.37 -16.19
C ASP A 463 -4.89 3.24 -17.22
N SER A 464 -5.65 4.08 -17.90
CA SER A 464 -5.18 4.96 -18.97
C SER A 464 -4.74 6.29 -18.39
N THR A 465 -3.49 6.38 -17.95
CA THR A 465 -2.77 7.66 -17.84
C THR A 465 -1.97 7.88 -19.11
N LYS A 466 -2.56 8.64 -20.04
CA LYS A 466 -1.81 9.27 -21.13
C LYS A 466 -0.79 10.23 -20.51
N GLU A 467 0.48 9.86 -20.56
CA GLU A 467 1.55 10.85 -20.57
C GLU A 467 1.55 11.48 -21.97
N GLU A 468 0.81 12.58 -22.12
CA GLU A 468 0.96 13.48 -23.27
C GLU A 468 2.26 14.27 -23.05
N GLY A 469 3.36 13.79 -23.64
CA GLY A 469 4.51 14.64 -23.91
C GLY A 469 4.12 15.73 -24.92
N PRO A 470 4.72 16.92 -24.87
CA PRO A 470 4.39 17.97 -25.82
C PRO A 470 4.91 17.56 -27.19
N THR A 471 4.00 17.11 -28.06
CA THR A 471 4.20 17.14 -29.51
C THR A 471 3.93 18.57 -29.95
N GLU A 472 4.98 19.40 -30.01
CA GLU A 472 4.91 20.66 -30.76
C GLU A 472 5.56 20.46 -32.12
N GLU A 473 4.76 20.76 -33.13
CA GLU A 473 5.09 20.83 -34.53
C GLU A 473 6.21 21.86 -34.74
N ALA A 474 7.15 21.56 -35.63
CA ALA A 474 8.23 22.46 -35.99
C ALA A 474 7.66 23.68 -36.73
N GLU A 475 7.46 24.79 -36.02
CA GLU A 475 7.07 26.07 -36.60
C GLU A 475 8.30 26.90 -37.02
N ASP A 476 8.19 27.51 -38.19
CA ASP A 476 9.19 28.37 -38.84
C ASP A 476 9.75 29.49 -37.94
N ALA A 477 10.95 29.99 -38.27
CA ALA A 477 11.69 30.99 -37.48
C ALA A 477 10.83 32.20 -37.05
N LYS A 478 10.60 32.33 -35.74
CA LYS A 478 9.78 33.40 -35.14
C LYS A 478 10.62 34.68 -34.89
N PRO A 479 10.11 35.88 -35.23
CA PRO A 479 10.69 37.15 -34.79
C PRO A 479 10.83 37.23 -33.26
N TYR A 480 11.81 38.01 -32.78
CA TYR A 480 12.10 38.15 -31.34
C TYR A 480 10.85 38.47 -30.49
N PRO A 481 9.99 39.45 -30.83
CA PRO A 481 8.78 39.73 -30.05
C PRO A 481 7.82 38.54 -29.95
N ASP A 482 7.66 37.77 -31.03
CA ASP A 482 6.74 36.63 -31.10
C ASP A 482 7.25 35.43 -30.30
N MET A 483 8.57 35.22 -30.27
CA MET A 483 9.22 34.22 -29.42
C MET A 483 9.09 34.59 -27.94
N MET A 484 9.27 35.86 -27.58
CA MET A 484 9.08 36.34 -26.21
C MET A 484 7.62 36.20 -25.77
N GLU A 485 6.68 36.49 -26.66
CA GLU A 485 5.24 36.32 -26.44
C GLU A 485 4.86 34.84 -26.24
N HIS A 486 5.40 33.92 -27.05
CA HIS A 486 5.24 32.48 -26.83
C HIS A 486 5.81 32.05 -25.47
N TRP A 487 7.01 32.53 -25.10
CA TRP A 487 7.61 32.22 -23.81
C TRP A 487 6.74 32.70 -22.64
N GLN A 488 6.20 33.93 -22.72
CA GLN A 488 5.27 34.45 -21.71
C GLN A 488 4.03 33.56 -21.55
N HIS A 489 3.48 33.03 -22.64
CA HIS A 489 2.22 32.29 -22.63
C HIS A 489 2.39 30.81 -22.26
N CYS A 490 3.34 30.13 -22.91
CA CYS A 490 3.54 28.68 -22.79
C CYS A 490 4.55 28.30 -21.69
N HIS A 491 5.43 29.23 -21.30
CA HIS A 491 6.52 28.98 -20.34
C HIS A 491 6.52 29.96 -19.16
N GLY A 492 5.43 30.67 -18.91
CA GLY A 492 5.33 31.66 -17.83
C GLY A 492 5.58 31.11 -16.41
N SER A 493 5.43 29.79 -16.21
CA SER A 493 5.75 29.07 -14.97
C SER A 493 7.23 28.69 -14.81
N MET A 494 8.09 29.15 -15.71
CA MET A 494 9.54 28.93 -15.68
C MET A 494 10.29 30.25 -15.87
N ARG A 495 11.48 30.36 -15.26
CA ARG A 495 12.41 31.43 -15.58
C ARG A 495 13.01 31.21 -16.95
N TRP A 496 13.26 32.30 -17.69
CA TRP A 496 13.91 32.28 -18.98
C TRP A 496 15.21 31.46 -18.93
N SER A 497 15.31 30.46 -19.81
CA SER A 497 16.56 29.76 -20.08
C SER A 497 16.70 29.49 -21.57
N ALA A 498 17.90 29.74 -22.07
CA ALA A 498 18.29 29.50 -23.46
C ALA A 498 18.30 28.00 -23.82
N ASP A 499 18.41 27.11 -22.83
CA ASP A 499 18.47 25.65 -23.02
C ASP A 499 17.18 25.06 -23.59
N HIS A 500 16.05 25.77 -23.45
CA HIS A 500 14.75 25.36 -23.97
C HIS A 500 14.51 25.79 -25.41
N ILE A 501 15.48 26.48 -26.04
CA ILE A 501 15.40 26.93 -27.43
C ILE A 501 16.16 25.94 -28.31
N SER A 502 15.46 25.32 -29.26
CA SER A 502 16.05 24.40 -30.22
C SER A 502 16.30 25.10 -31.58
N TRP A 503 17.47 24.87 -32.17
CA TRP A 503 17.83 25.36 -33.50
C TRP A 503 17.81 24.20 -34.50
N ALA A 504 17.07 24.34 -35.60
CA ALA A 504 17.09 23.37 -36.69
C ALA A 504 18.46 23.39 -37.38
N LYS A 505 19.30 22.39 -37.11
CA LYS A 505 20.56 22.18 -37.84
C LYS A 505 20.23 21.81 -39.29
N GLY A 506 20.33 22.75 -40.22
CA GLY A 506 20.30 22.41 -41.65
C GLY A 506 20.01 23.53 -42.62
N GLU A 507 19.30 24.59 -42.20
CA GLU A 507 18.91 25.66 -43.12
C GLU A 507 19.42 26.99 -42.60
N SER A 508 20.40 27.55 -43.33
CA SER A 508 20.83 28.92 -43.15
C SER A 508 19.64 29.83 -43.42
N LEU A 509 19.16 30.55 -42.40
CA LEU A 509 18.25 31.67 -42.59
C LEU A 509 18.95 32.67 -43.53
N HIS A 510 18.51 32.75 -44.78
CA HIS A 510 19.08 33.66 -45.77
C HIS A 510 18.57 35.08 -45.47
N VAL A 511 19.08 35.70 -44.40
CA VAL A 511 18.91 37.13 -44.07
C VAL A 511 19.09 38.05 -45.31
N PRO A 512 19.98 37.76 -46.28
CA PRO A 512 20.09 38.53 -47.52
C PRO A 512 18.83 38.49 -48.42
N VAL A 513 18.07 37.38 -48.43
CA VAL A 513 16.83 37.24 -49.22
C VAL A 513 15.70 38.05 -48.58
N LEU A 514 15.70 38.14 -47.25
CA LEU A 514 14.77 38.95 -46.46
C LEU A 514 14.96 40.46 -46.71
N ALA A 515 16.22 40.92 -46.74
CA ALA A 515 16.54 42.31 -47.09
C ALA A 515 16.09 42.66 -48.53
N VAL A 516 16.37 41.77 -49.50
CA VAL A 516 15.96 41.97 -50.90
C VAL A 516 14.43 41.98 -51.07
N ALA A 517 13.70 41.09 -50.38
CA ALA A 517 12.24 41.04 -50.43
C ALA A 517 11.56 42.28 -49.82
N MET A 518 12.22 42.93 -48.86
CA MET A 518 11.78 44.18 -48.23
C MET A 518 12.29 45.43 -48.96
N GLY A 519 13.04 45.28 -50.05
CA GLY A 519 13.62 46.39 -50.82
C GLY A 519 14.77 47.12 -50.10
N LEU A 520 15.38 46.46 -49.11
CA LEU A 520 16.50 46.97 -48.33
C LEU A 520 17.85 46.56 -48.95
N PRO A 521 18.92 47.35 -48.73
CA PRO A 521 20.28 46.95 -49.06
C PRO A 521 20.65 45.61 -48.38
N LEU A 522 21.49 44.82 -49.04
CA LEU A 522 21.92 43.48 -48.56
C LEU A 522 22.71 43.54 -47.24
N ASP A 523 23.19 44.71 -46.86
CA ASP A 523 23.91 45.04 -45.63
C ASP A 523 23.02 45.72 -44.57
N ALA A 524 21.71 45.80 -44.78
CA ALA A 524 20.77 46.36 -43.82
C ALA A 524 20.84 45.63 -42.47
N SER A 525 20.95 46.41 -41.40
CA SER A 525 21.01 45.90 -40.04
C SER A 525 19.66 45.32 -39.63
N LEU A 526 19.70 44.34 -38.71
CA LEU A 526 18.49 43.80 -38.07
C LEU A 526 17.63 44.88 -37.41
N THR A 527 18.24 46.01 -37.02
CA THR A 527 17.55 47.18 -36.45
C THR A 527 16.71 47.93 -37.50
N GLU A 528 17.22 48.11 -38.72
CA GLU A 528 16.50 48.75 -39.83
C GLU A 528 15.35 47.86 -40.35
N ILE A 529 15.58 46.54 -40.37
CA ILE A 529 14.52 45.55 -40.65
C ILE A 529 13.43 45.62 -39.56
N HIS A 530 13.84 45.77 -38.30
CA HIS A 530 12.93 45.89 -37.15
C HIS A 530 12.12 47.20 -37.20
N GLU A 531 12.72 48.36 -37.44
CA GLU A 531 12.01 49.65 -37.58
C GLU A 531 10.98 49.62 -38.72
N MET A 532 11.31 48.97 -39.84
CA MET A 532 10.39 48.83 -40.98
C MET A 532 9.17 47.97 -40.68
N VAL A 533 9.36 46.85 -39.97
CA VAL A 533 8.25 45.98 -39.51
C VAL A 533 7.33 46.71 -38.53
N HIS A 534 7.86 47.69 -37.78
CA HIS A 534 7.08 48.51 -36.86
C HIS A 534 6.34 49.68 -37.55
N SER A 535 6.54 49.93 -38.85
CA SER A 535 6.04 51.13 -39.56
C SER A 535 4.68 50.97 -40.27
N GLY A 536 4.15 49.74 -40.35
CA GLY A 536 2.82 49.50 -40.95
C GLY A 536 2.47 48.02 -41.13
N ARG A 537 1.29 47.72 -41.69
CA ARG A 537 0.87 46.34 -41.97
C ARG A 537 1.50 45.87 -43.29
N PRO A 538 2.25 44.74 -43.31
CA PRO A 538 2.89 44.27 -44.52
C PRO A 538 1.88 43.64 -45.49
N GLU A 539 1.97 44.00 -46.77
CA GLU A 539 1.21 43.43 -47.89
C GLU A 539 2.18 43.00 -49.00
N CYS A 540 1.87 41.88 -49.66
CA CYS A 540 2.64 41.48 -50.84
C CYS A 540 2.16 42.29 -52.06
N ALA A 541 3.11 42.85 -52.84
CA ALA A 541 2.80 43.63 -54.05
C ALA A 541 2.09 42.82 -55.15
N CYS A 542 1.98 41.49 -55.02
CA CYS A 542 1.30 40.63 -56.00
C CYS A 542 -0.24 40.71 -55.95
N GLY A 543 -0.82 41.43 -54.97
CA GLY A 543 -2.28 41.66 -54.87
C GLY A 543 -3.11 40.43 -54.46
N ARG A 544 -2.48 39.31 -54.11
CA ARG A 544 -3.18 38.09 -53.67
C ARG A 544 -3.61 38.21 -52.20
N ASN A 545 -4.90 37.97 -51.92
CA ASN A 545 -5.43 38.02 -50.56
C ASN A 545 -4.96 36.80 -49.75
N LEU A 546 -4.06 37.02 -48.78
CA LEU A 546 -3.50 35.97 -47.91
C LEU A 546 -4.36 35.65 -46.67
N ASN A 547 -5.57 36.22 -46.58
CA ASN A 547 -6.48 36.12 -45.45
C ASN A 547 -5.81 36.50 -44.12
N LEU A 548 -5.00 37.58 -44.11
CA LEU A 548 -4.30 38.05 -42.92
C LEU A 548 -5.27 38.49 -41.81
N ASP A 549 -6.51 38.83 -42.14
CA ASP A 549 -7.55 39.25 -41.18
C ASP A 549 -8.07 38.11 -40.29
N LYS A 550 -7.75 36.86 -40.61
CA LYS A 550 -8.14 35.66 -39.84
C LYS A 550 -6.99 35.10 -38.99
N LEU A 551 -5.88 35.80 -38.96
CA LEU A 551 -4.67 35.41 -38.26
C LEU A 551 -4.40 36.40 -37.13
N GLU A 552 -3.73 35.91 -36.10
CA GLU A 552 -3.22 36.79 -35.06
C GLU A 552 -1.99 37.56 -35.59
N PRO A 553 -1.72 38.79 -35.11
CA PRO A 553 -0.64 39.63 -35.66
C PRO A 553 0.74 38.97 -35.74
N TYR A 554 1.05 38.05 -34.82
CA TYR A 554 2.31 37.29 -34.78
C TYR A 554 2.45 36.26 -35.93
N GLN A 555 1.36 35.92 -36.63
CA GLN A 555 1.35 34.95 -37.72
C GLN A 555 1.51 35.62 -39.10
N TYR A 556 1.49 36.96 -39.16
CA TYR A 556 1.46 37.70 -40.42
C TYR A 556 2.76 37.55 -41.19
N PHE A 557 3.89 37.73 -40.50
CA PHE A 557 5.20 37.79 -41.12
C PHE A 557 5.65 36.42 -41.66
N ALA A 558 5.47 35.35 -40.87
CA ALA A 558 5.77 33.98 -41.30
C ALA A 558 4.98 33.62 -42.56
N LYS A 559 3.67 33.91 -42.60
CA LYS A 559 2.83 33.58 -43.76
C LYS A 559 3.19 34.39 -45.02
N LEU A 560 3.60 35.64 -44.86
CA LEU A 560 4.10 36.47 -45.96
C LEU A 560 5.45 35.99 -46.49
N LEU A 561 6.35 35.57 -45.61
CA LEU A 561 7.65 35.04 -45.98
C LEU A 561 7.53 33.71 -46.72
N THR A 562 6.68 32.80 -46.24
CA THR A 562 6.37 31.54 -46.90
C THR A 562 5.71 31.79 -48.27
N HIS A 563 4.81 32.78 -48.39
CA HIS A 563 4.21 33.16 -49.67
C HIS A 563 5.23 33.75 -50.66
N ALA A 564 6.13 34.62 -50.20
CA ALA A 564 7.18 35.19 -51.04
C ALA A 564 8.16 34.12 -51.53
N ASN A 565 8.40 33.07 -50.74
CA ASN A 565 9.32 31.98 -51.07
C ASN A 565 8.65 30.84 -51.87
N SER A 566 7.32 30.69 -51.86
CA SER A 566 6.63 29.52 -52.44
C SER A 566 6.52 29.52 -53.97
N GLY A 567 7.12 30.48 -54.69
CA GLY A 567 7.04 30.57 -56.16
C GLY A 567 5.63 30.85 -56.71
N ASP A 568 4.61 30.93 -55.87
CA ASP A 568 3.22 31.14 -56.26
C ASP A 568 2.89 32.59 -56.67
N CYS A 569 3.85 33.52 -56.55
CA CYS A 569 3.74 34.91 -56.97
C CYS A 569 3.91 35.13 -58.49
N CYS A 570 3.93 34.08 -59.31
CA CYS A 570 4.33 34.10 -60.74
C CYS A 570 3.36 34.79 -61.73
N GLY A 571 2.52 35.74 -61.31
CA GLY A 571 1.59 36.46 -62.19
C GLY A 571 1.97 37.90 -62.55
N ALA A 572 2.92 38.52 -61.85
CA ALA A 572 3.28 39.93 -62.03
C ALA A 572 4.65 40.12 -62.71
N ASP A 573 4.85 41.31 -63.28
CA ASP A 573 6.08 41.82 -63.90
C ASP A 573 7.34 41.30 -63.15
N PRO A 574 8.34 40.72 -63.84
CA PRO A 574 9.58 40.24 -63.22
C PRO A 574 10.24 41.25 -62.27
N ALA A 575 10.05 42.56 -62.46
CA ALA A 575 10.57 43.60 -61.58
C ALA A 575 9.80 43.77 -60.25
N MET A 576 8.60 43.20 -60.11
CA MET A 576 7.76 43.27 -58.90
C MET A 576 7.67 41.94 -58.13
N ARG A 577 8.34 40.89 -58.59
CA ARG A 577 8.37 39.59 -57.91
C ARG A 577 9.03 39.75 -56.54
N HIS A 578 8.41 39.17 -55.51
CA HIS A 578 8.92 39.07 -54.14
C HIS A 578 9.00 40.38 -53.33
N ARG A 579 8.40 41.49 -53.79
CA ARG A 579 8.43 42.76 -53.06
C ARG A 579 7.28 42.86 -52.03
N ILE A 580 7.62 43.09 -50.76
CA ILE A 580 6.67 43.37 -49.68
C ILE A 580 6.55 44.89 -49.52
N THR A 581 5.35 45.43 -49.61
CA THR A 581 5.06 46.85 -49.37
C THR A 581 4.27 47.01 -48.07
N PHE A 582 4.32 48.19 -47.46
CA PHE A 582 3.61 48.46 -46.21
C PHE A 582 2.56 49.54 -46.50
N LYS A 583 1.29 49.26 -46.20
CA LYS A 583 0.28 50.33 -46.17
C LYS A 583 0.49 51.14 -44.90
N SER A 584 0.47 52.47 -45.04
CA SER A 584 0.31 53.36 -43.90
C SER A 584 -0.97 52.96 -43.16
N ALA A 585 -0.89 52.81 -41.85
CA ALA A 585 -2.08 52.67 -41.02
C ALA A 585 -3.01 53.88 -41.26
N PRO A 586 -4.33 53.70 -41.33
CA PRO A 586 -5.25 54.84 -41.32
C PRO A 586 -5.09 55.67 -40.04
#